data_AF-A0A6M2A5E3-F1
#
_entry.id   AF-A0A6M2A5E3-F1
#
_cell.length_a   1.000
_cell.length_b   1.000
_cell.length_c   1.000
_cell.angle_alpha   90.00
_cell.angle_beta   90.00
_cell.angle_gamma   90.00
#
_symmetry.space_group_name_H-M   'P 1'
#
loop_
_entity.id
_entity.type
_entity.pdbx_description
1 polymer ?
#
loop_
_entity_poly.entity_id
_entity_poly.type
_entity_poly.pdbx_seq_one_letter_code
_entity_poly.pdbx_strand_id
1 'polypeptide(L)'
;MAVPPIKKNFSELQPPFQESHPGGGQSAADDLLRKVAMSISKAISSYCVSRDKKIQGLPPNIRTQITELQKCFSTLREQCLKVCTLNDQTRKLDDDLDSLSSDEENDSIHEQKKELTAQIDALEDPIEVAEETMKEFMQKLSQKFQELGVTREFFSDWWQLSRIEKAMRELSLQFMEEQLLHRCVNRLDYLRETQVIIGEKKEEIIQRFYQGDHGRLDAKHVTFQFFPHGSETHNRGKVPVKISFFSEGHEIFSVFFKPRHAHIDKRVVQLFQELNSLPKEQKSSDVALPTYTIVNSELGSQRFSLWEFIDGVHLHGQTAEDAIGLLPSIEEKKRLLAQLLRLESVCKFLNISDLHSDNLVFFHLGNADSQVIPIDLESIQPGNPTGLFRTTPTTPPFTDREKTLIENCKREFENIPTRFVPIPTSHFLAGLTRCDSFIQMANFVVTSLQINNTLHISSEELEWYVLTDFLHNDVPFLIEKNNSIYYCMADQEILIATRKSSP
;
A
#
# COMPACT_ATOMS: atom_id res chain seq x y z
N MET A 1 16.07 24.19 -25.51
CA MET A 1 14.64 24.33 -25.87
C MET A 1 13.85 24.13 -24.60
N ALA A 2 13.17 25.17 -24.10
CA ALA A 2 12.50 25.15 -22.81
C ALA A 2 11.14 24.44 -22.92
N VAL A 3 10.97 23.37 -22.15
CA VAL A 3 9.70 22.67 -21.97
C VAL A 3 8.77 23.61 -21.18
N PRO A 4 7.54 23.89 -21.64
CA PRO A 4 6.62 24.70 -20.85
C PRO A 4 6.22 23.92 -19.59
N PRO A 5 6.25 24.53 -18.40
CA PRO A 5 5.82 23.84 -17.19
C PRO A 5 4.30 23.61 -17.28
N ILE A 6 3.88 22.35 -17.18
CA ILE A 6 2.48 21.98 -16.95
C ILE A 6 2.16 22.42 -15.52
N LYS A 7 1.87 23.71 -15.33
CA LYS A 7 1.25 24.24 -14.12
C LYS A 7 -0.26 23.97 -14.19
N LYS A 8 -0.66 22.70 -14.00
CA LYS A 8 -1.92 22.42 -13.33
C LYS A 8 -1.55 22.05 -11.91
N ASN A 9 -2.02 22.85 -10.95
CA ASN A 9 -1.83 22.55 -9.54
C ASN A 9 -2.44 21.17 -9.26
N PHE A 10 -1.63 20.20 -8.85
CA PHE A 10 -2.12 18.89 -8.41
C PHE A 10 -3.08 18.99 -7.20
N SER A 11 -3.09 20.12 -6.49
CA SER A 11 -4.09 20.43 -5.45
C SER A 11 -5.52 20.64 -6.00
N GLU A 12 -5.70 20.80 -7.32
CA GLU A 12 -7.02 20.86 -7.96
C GLU A 12 -7.54 19.47 -8.37
N LEU A 13 -6.70 18.44 -8.32
CA LEU A 13 -7.10 17.03 -8.34
C LEU A 13 -7.34 16.57 -6.89
N GLN A 14 -8.14 17.33 -6.14
CA GLN A 14 -8.83 16.70 -5.02
C GLN A 14 -9.58 15.50 -5.61
N PRO A 15 -9.49 14.31 -5.00
CA PRO A 15 -10.39 13.25 -5.39
C PRO A 15 -11.81 13.83 -5.27
N PRO A 16 -12.77 13.43 -6.12
CA PRO A 16 -14.15 13.88 -5.99
C PRO A 16 -14.76 13.17 -4.76
N PHE A 17 -14.25 13.46 -3.57
CA PHE A 17 -14.86 13.15 -2.28
C PHE A 17 -15.73 14.32 -1.81
N GLN A 18 -15.91 15.36 -2.63
CA GLN A 18 -17.01 16.29 -2.42
C GLN A 18 -18.31 15.58 -2.74
N GLU A 19 -19.18 15.48 -1.73
CA GLU A 19 -20.58 15.09 -1.83
C GLU A 19 -21.16 15.61 -3.14
N SER A 20 -21.37 14.71 -4.09
CA SER A 20 -22.01 15.03 -5.36
C SER A 20 -23.39 15.60 -5.04
N HIS A 21 -23.62 16.86 -5.38
CA HIS A 21 -24.94 17.46 -5.36
C HIS A 21 -25.92 16.60 -6.20
N PRO A 22 -27.16 16.37 -5.71
CA PRO A 22 -28.14 15.52 -6.38
C PRO A 22 -28.74 16.29 -7.55
N GLY A 23 -28.05 16.28 -8.70
CA GLY A 23 -28.50 16.93 -9.93
C GLY A 23 -28.48 16.04 -11.18
N GLY A 24 -27.92 14.83 -11.07
CA GLY A 24 -27.96 13.79 -12.10
C GLY A 24 -28.75 12.60 -11.58
N GLY A 25 -29.79 12.19 -12.31
CA GLY A 25 -30.85 11.31 -11.80
C GLY A 25 -30.40 9.98 -11.20
N GLN A 26 -31.15 9.53 -10.18
CA GLN A 26 -31.06 8.24 -9.49
C GLN A 26 -30.66 7.06 -10.39
N SER A 27 -31.16 7.03 -11.62
CA SER A 27 -30.83 6.02 -12.65
C SER A 27 -29.33 5.84 -12.93
N ALA A 28 -28.52 6.90 -12.95
CA ALA A 28 -27.09 6.78 -13.24
C ALA A 28 -26.29 6.22 -12.04
N ALA A 29 -26.72 6.54 -10.82
CA ALA A 29 -26.14 5.99 -9.60
C ALA A 29 -26.49 4.50 -9.46
N ASP A 30 -27.75 4.13 -9.73
CA ASP A 30 -28.20 2.74 -9.70
C ASP A 30 -27.51 1.86 -10.75
N ASP A 31 -27.27 2.38 -11.95
CA ASP A 31 -26.51 1.68 -13.00
C ASP A 31 -25.04 1.48 -12.63
N LEU A 32 -24.43 2.48 -11.97
CA LEU A 32 -23.07 2.35 -11.44
C LEU A 32 -23.04 1.28 -10.35
N LEU A 33 -23.97 1.31 -9.39
CA LEU A 33 -24.07 0.32 -8.31
C LEU A 33 -24.29 -1.11 -8.83
N ARG A 34 -25.10 -1.29 -9.87
CA ARG A 34 -25.28 -2.60 -10.52
C ARG A 34 -23.99 -3.09 -11.18
N LYS A 35 -23.29 -2.23 -11.92
CA LYS A 35 -21.99 -2.57 -12.50
C LYS A 35 -20.96 -2.93 -11.41
N VAL A 36 -20.95 -2.17 -10.32
CA VAL A 36 -20.13 -2.41 -9.13
C VAL A 36 -20.38 -3.80 -8.55
N ALA A 37 -21.65 -4.10 -8.26
CA ALA A 37 -22.07 -5.38 -7.69
C ALA A 37 -21.70 -6.56 -8.60
N MET A 38 -21.88 -6.43 -9.92
CA MET A 38 -21.50 -7.49 -10.87
C MET A 38 -19.98 -7.70 -10.93
N SER A 39 -19.19 -6.63 -11.03
CA SER A 39 -17.73 -6.72 -11.11
C SER A 39 -17.14 -7.33 -9.84
N ILE A 40 -17.63 -6.90 -8.67
CA ILE A 40 -17.23 -7.48 -7.37
C ILE A 40 -17.66 -8.94 -7.30
N SER A 41 -18.92 -9.27 -7.58
CA SER A 41 -19.43 -10.65 -7.52
C SER A 41 -18.66 -11.60 -8.44
N LYS A 42 -18.31 -11.15 -9.65
CA LYS A 42 -17.51 -11.91 -10.62
C LYS A 42 -16.10 -12.16 -10.10
N ALA A 43 -15.47 -11.13 -9.55
CA ALA A 43 -14.13 -11.25 -8.98
C ALA A 43 -14.14 -12.18 -7.75
N ILE A 44 -15.04 -11.99 -6.79
CA ILE A 44 -15.22 -12.89 -5.62
C ILE A 44 -15.39 -14.35 -6.07
N SER A 45 -16.31 -14.60 -7.01
CA SER A 45 -16.58 -15.95 -7.53
C SER A 45 -15.34 -16.62 -8.13
N SER A 46 -14.49 -15.86 -8.82
CA SER A 46 -13.25 -16.39 -9.39
C SER A 46 -12.21 -16.78 -8.33
N TYR A 47 -12.22 -16.13 -7.15
CA TYR A 47 -11.22 -16.33 -6.11
C TYR A 47 -11.61 -17.32 -5.02
N CYS A 48 -12.91 -17.49 -4.74
CA CYS A 48 -13.41 -18.42 -3.72
C CYS A 48 -12.81 -19.83 -3.83
N VAL A 49 -12.75 -20.39 -5.05
CA VAL A 49 -12.22 -21.74 -5.29
C VAL A 49 -10.74 -21.86 -4.92
N SER A 50 -9.94 -20.85 -5.29
CA SER A 50 -8.50 -20.81 -5.00
C SER A 50 -8.23 -20.64 -3.50
N ARG A 51 -8.99 -19.74 -2.86
CA ARG A 51 -8.92 -19.47 -1.43
C ARG A 51 -9.28 -20.72 -0.60
N ASP A 52 -10.38 -21.39 -0.92
CA ASP A 52 -10.84 -22.55 -0.16
C ASP A 52 -9.82 -23.70 -0.22
N LYS A 53 -9.16 -23.88 -1.37
CA LYS A 53 -8.04 -24.82 -1.51
C LYS A 53 -6.85 -24.43 -0.62
N LYS A 54 -6.50 -23.14 -0.54
CA LYS A 54 -5.44 -22.66 0.36
C LYS A 54 -5.80 -22.88 1.84
N ILE A 55 -7.05 -22.58 2.23
CA ILE A 55 -7.54 -22.80 3.60
C ILE A 55 -7.41 -24.27 4.01
N GLN A 56 -7.66 -25.21 3.09
CA GLN A 56 -7.48 -26.64 3.36
C GLN A 56 -6.02 -27.03 3.63
N GLY A 57 -5.06 -26.30 3.05
CA GLY A 57 -3.62 -26.48 3.30
C GLY A 57 -3.13 -25.89 4.62
N LEU A 58 -3.94 -25.10 5.33
CA LEU A 58 -3.55 -24.49 6.60
C LEU A 58 -3.60 -25.49 7.77
N PRO A 59 -2.78 -25.28 8.82
CA PRO A 59 -2.84 -26.03 10.07
C PRO A 59 -4.26 -26.09 10.65
N PRO A 60 -4.65 -27.21 11.30
CA PRO A 60 -6.02 -27.41 11.79
C PRO A 60 -6.52 -26.29 12.70
N ASN A 61 -5.67 -25.81 13.61
CA ASN A 61 -6.00 -24.73 14.54
C ASN A 61 -6.29 -23.40 13.83
N ILE A 62 -5.60 -23.09 12.73
CA ILE A 62 -5.85 -21.88 11.94
C ILE A 62 -7.14 -22.04 11.13
N ARG A 63 -7.31 -23.19 10.47
CA ARG A 63 -8.52 -23.48 9.70
C ARG A 63 -9.79 -23.37 10.53
N THR A 64 -9.80 -23.90 11.77
CA THR A 64 -10.94 -23.76 12.68
C THR A 64 -11.30 -22.30 12.93
N GLN A 65 -10.29 -21.44 13.13
CA GLN A 65 -10.51 -20.01 13.38
C GLN A 65 -11.02 -19.28 12.14
N ILE A 66 -10.52 -19.61 10.96
CA ILE A 66 -11.06 -19.08 9.69
C ILE A 66 -12.51 -19.51 9.50
N THR A 67 -12.85 -20.77 9.81
CA THR A 67 -14.24 -21.25 9.74
C THR A 67 -15.15 -20.54 10.74
N GLU A 68 -14.68 -20.24 11.95
CA GLU A 68 -15.43 -19.44 12.93
C GLU A 68 -15.66 -18.01 12.44
N LEU A 69 -14.63 -17.39 11.84
CA LEU A 69 -14.73 -16.06 11.22
C LEU A 69 -15.80 -16.02 10.12
N GLN A 70 -15.77 -16.99 9.21
CA GLN A 70 -16.76 -17.11 8.12
C GLN A 70 -18.19 -17.28 8.65
N LYS A 71 -18.37 -17.96 9.79
CA LYS A 71 -19.69 -18.07 10.43
C LYS A 71 -20.18 -16.72 10.95
N CYS A 72 -19.31 -15.93 11.59
CA CYS A 72 -19.66 -14.57 12.03
C CYS A 72 -20.10 -13.70 10.85
N PHE A 73 -19.36 -13.74 9.72
CA PHE A 73 -19.76 -13.04 8.49
C PHE A 73 -21.09 -13.50 7.94
N SER A 74 -21.32 -14.81 7.91
CA SER A 74 -22.56 -15.37 7.38
C SER A 74 -23.78 -14.87 8.17
N THR A 75 -23.70 -14.83 9.51
CA THR A 75 -24.79 -14.31 10.36
C THR A 75 -25.04 -12.82 10.11
N LEU A 76 -23.99 -12.02 10.01
CA LEU A 76 -24.10 -10.58 9.77
C LEU A 76 -24.66 -10.28 8.37
N ARG A 77 -24.18 -11.00 7.34
CA ARG A 77 -24.70 -10.90 5.97
C ARG A 77 -26.18 -11.21 5.88
N GLU A 78 -26.65 -12.25 6.59
CA GLU A 78 -28.06 -12.62 6.59
C GLU A 78 -28.95 -11.46 7.07
N GLN A 79 -28.53 -10.72 8.09
CA GLN A 79 -29.28 -9.57 8.59
C GLN A 79 -29.25 -8.39 7.61
N CYS A 80 -28.08 -8.09 7.02
CA CYS A 80 -27.98 -7.02 6.03
C CYS A 80 -28.76 -7.33 4.75
N LEU A 81 -28.79 -8.58 4.30
CA LEU A 81 -29.57 -8.99 3.13
C LEU A 81 -31.08 -8.79 3.35
N LYS A 82 -31.58 -9.01 4.56
CA LYS A 82 -32.97 -8.70 4.93
C LYS A 82 -33.25 -7.20 4.81
N VAL A 83 -32.35 -6.35 5.32
CA VAL A 83 -32.45 -4.88 5.16
C VAL A 83 -32.46 -4.47 3.69
N CYS A 84 -31.56 -5.01 2.86
CA CYS A 84 -31.54 -4.74 1.42
C CYS A 84 -32.87 -5.14 0.74
N THR A 85 -33.39 -6.33 1.05
CA THR A 85 -34.66 -6.82 0.49
C THR A 85 -35.84 -5.92 0.85
N LEU A 86 -35.92 -5.47 2.11
CA LEU A 86 -36.98 -4.57 2.58
C LEU A 86 -36.86 -3.16 1.97
N ASN A 87 -35.63 -2.68 1.75
CA ASN A 87 -35.39 -1.41 1.04
C ASN A 87 -35.81 -1.49 -0.43
N ASP A 88 -35.51 -2.59 -1.12
CA ASP A 88 -35.93 -2.79 -2.51
C ASP A 88 -37.47 -2.85 -2.64
N GLN A 89 -38.15 -3.43 -1.64
CA GLN A 89 -39.62 -3.40 -1.56
C GLN A 89 -40.13 -1.98 -1.34
N THR A 90 -39.51 -1.22 -0.44
CA THR A 90 -39.85 0.19 -0.20
C THR A 90 -39.68 1.04 -1.47
N ARG A 91 -38.61 0.82 -2.26
CA ARG A 91 -38.37 1.55 -3.52
C ARG A 91 -39.41 1.21 -4.59
N LYS A 92 -39.80 -0.07 -4.72
CA LYS A 92 -40.87 -0.46 -5.65
C LYS A 92 -42.19 0.21 -5.30
N LEU A 93 -42.50 0.33 -4.01
CA LEU A 93 -43.67 1.07 -3.55
C LEU A 93 -43.60 2.56 -3.91
N ASP A 94 -42.42 3.18 -3.89
CA ASP A 94 -42.23 4.57 -4.33
C ASP A 94 -42.44 4.71 -5.85
N ASP A 95 -41.89 3.79 -6.65
CA ASP A 95 -42.12 3.75 -8.11
C ASP A 95 -43.62 3.55 -8.44
N ASP A 96 -44.30 2.70 -7.67
CA ASP A 96 -45.74 2.46 -7.81
C ASP A 96 -46.55 3.71 -7.44
N LEU A 97 -46.16 4.42 -6.36
CA LEU A 97 -46.81 5.67 -5.91
C LEU A 97 -46.79 6.76 -7.00
N ASP A 98 -45.66 6.89 -7.71
CA ASP A 98 -45.49 7.85 -8.82
C ASP A 98 -46.39 7.53 -10.04
N SER A 99 -46.98 6.33 -10.09
CA SER A 99 -47.82 5.84 -11.19
C SER A 99 -49.34 5.85 -10.92
N LEU A 100 -49.75 6.18 -9.69
CA LEU A 100 -51.14 6.10 -9.24
C LEU A 100 -51.93 7.41 -9.43
N SER A 101 -53.26 7.27 -9.48
CA SER A 101 -54.18 8.38 -9.75
C SER A 101 -55.31 8.54 -8.72
N SER A 102 -55.34 7.71 -7.68
CA SER A 102 -56.39 7.72 -6.65
C SER A 102 -55.83 7.82 -5.22
N ASP A 103 -56.54 8.56 -4.36
CA ASP A 103 -56.11 8.84 -2.99
C ASP A 103 -56.15 7.60 -2.06
N GLU A 104 -57.07 6.65 -2.30
CA GLU A 104 -57.19 5.41 -1.50
C GLU A 104 -56.04 4.42 -1.76
N GLU A 105 -55.53 4.36 -2.99
CA GLU A 105 -54.36 3.54 -3.34
C GLU A 105 -53.07 4.12 -2.73
N ASN A 106 -52.97 5.45 -2.67
CA ASN A 106 -51.86 6.16 -2.03
C ASN A 106 -51.78 5.87 -0.52
N ASP A 107 -52.91 5.93 0.19
CA ASP A 107 -52.97 5.65 1.63
C ASP A 107 -52.54 4.21 1.97
N SER A 108 -52.94 3.24 1.13
CA SER A 108 -52.53 1.83 1.30
C SER A 108 -51.03 1.64 1.11
N ILE A 109 -50.42 2.28 0.11
CA ILE A 109 -48.97 2.20 -0.13
C ILE A 109 -48.19 2.88 1.00
N HIS A 110 -48.67 4.02 1.51
CA HIS A 110 -48.04 4.71 2.63
C HIS A 110 -48.01 3.85 3.90
N GLU A 111 -49.08 3.11 4.22
CA GLU A 111 -49.09 2.23 5.41
C GLU A 111 -48.16 1.03 5.22
N GLN A 112 -48.10 0.44 4.02
CA GLN A 112 -47.13 -0.63 3.71
C GLN A 112 -45.68 -0.15 3.82
N LYS A 113 -45.38 1.06 3.32
CA LYS A 113 -44.04 1.66 3.44
C LYS A 113 -43.64 1.89 4.90
N LYS A 114 -44.58 2.34 5.74
CA LYS A 114 -44.36 2.53 7.17
C LYS A 114 -44.08 1.20 7.87
N GLU A 115 -44.79 0.13 7.52
CA GLU A 115 -44.53 -1.22 8.04
C GLU A 115 -43.13 -1.73 7.64
N LEU A 116 -42.76 -1.58 6.37
CA LEU A 116 -41.42 -1.97 5.89
C LEU A 116 -40.30 -1.17 6.56
N THR A 117 -40.52 0.13 6.78
CA THR A 117 -39.55 0.99 7.49
C THR A 117 -39.37 0.52 8.94
N ALA A 118 -40.46 0.19 9.64
CA ALA A 118 -40.39 -0.35 11.00
C ALA A 118 -39.64 -1.69 11.05
N GLN A 119 -39.81 -2.56 10.05
CA GLN A 119 -39.07 -3.81 9.94
C GLN A 119 -37.57 -3.58 9.69
N ILE A 120 -37.21 -2.58 8.89
CA ILE A 120 -35.81 -2.18 8.67
C ILE A 120 -35.18 -1.70 9.96
N ASP A 121 -35.86 -0.84 10.71
CA ASP A 121 -35.35 -0.29 11.96
C ASP A 121 -35.19 -1.36 13.05
N ALA A 122 -36.09 -2.36 13.08
CA ALA A 122 -35.98 -3.50 13.99
C ALA A 122 -34.77 -4.42 13.71
N LEU A 123 -34.14 -4.31 12.54
CA LEU A 123 -32.94 -5.08 12.18
C LEU A 123 -31.64 -4.38 12.59
N GLU A 124 -31.66 -3.13 13.04
CA GLU A 124 -30.43 -2.42 13.47
C GLU A 124 -29.83 -3.06 14.74
N ASP A 125 -30.63 -3.36 15.77
CA ASP A 125 -30.13 -3.99 17.01
C ASP A 125 -29.45 -5.36 16.74
N PRO A 126 -30.05 -6.30 15.96
CA PRO A 126 -29.36 -7.53 15.56
C PRO A 126 -28.06 -7.32 14.79
N ILE A 127 -28.00 -6.30 13.92
CA ILE A 127 -26.78 -5.96 13.16
C ILE A 127 -25.70 -5.47 14.12
N GLU A 128 -26.04 -4.59 15.07
CA GLU A 128 -25.10 -4.07 16.06
C GLU A 128 -24.54 -5.20 16.95
N VAL A 129 -25.39 -6.12 17.42
CA VAL A 129 -24.96 -7.29 18.22
C VAL A 129 -24.04 -8.21 17.42
N ALA A 130 -24.35 -8.45 16.15
CA ALA A 130 -23.50 -9.26 15.28
C ALA A 130 -22.15 -8.57 14.99
N GLU A 131 -22.15 -7.25 14.83
CA GLU A 131 -20.94 -6.44 14.68
C GLU A 131 -20.05 -6.56 15.93
N GLU A 132 -20.59 -6.36 17.13
CA GLU A 132 -19.87 -6.49 18.40
C GLU A 132 -19.30 -7.90 18.61
N THR A 133 -20.08 -8.94 18.27
CA THR A 133 -19.61 -10.33 18.31
C THR A 133 -18.39 -10.54 17.40
N MET A 134 -18.43 -9.96 16.20
CA MET A 134 -17.31 -10.01 15.26
C MET A 134 -16.11 -9.21 15.76
N LYS A 135 -16.32 -8.06 16.43
CA LYS A 135 -15.26 -7.27 17.05
C LYS A 135 -14.50 -8.09 18.09
N GLU A 136 -15.22 -8.72 19.00
CA GLU A 136 -14.62 -9.59 20.02
C GLU A 136 -13.86 -10.77 19.41
N PHE A 137 -14.42 -11.37 18.35
CA PHE A 137 -13.77 -12.49 17.66
C PHE A 137 -12.44 -12.07 17.03
N MET A 138 -12.41 -10.95 16.30
CA MET A 138 -11.19 -10.41 15.69
C MET A 138 -10.15 -10.03 16.75
N GLN A 139 -10.57 -9.47 17.89
CA GLN A 139 -9.68 -9.19 19.02
C GLN A 139 -9.05 -10.48 19.56
N LYS A 140 -9.82 -11.55 19.76
CA LYS A 140 -9.29 -12.86 20.20
C LYS A 140 -8.32 -13.45 19.16
N LEU A 141 -8.64 -13.30 17.87
CA LEU A 141 -7.79 -13.77 16.77
C LEU A 141 -6.44 -13.06 16.76
N SER A 142 -6.42 -11.72 16.92
CA SER A 142 -5.17 -10.94 16.98
C SER A 142 -4.27 -11.34 18.15
N GLN A 143 -4.85 -11.59 19.32
CA GLN A 143 -4.10 -12.04 20.49
C GLN A 143 -3.48 -13.43 20.28
N LYS A 144 -4.21 -14.33 19.61
CA LYS A 144 -3.78 -15.72 19.39
C LYS A 144 -2.70 -15.86 18.31
N PHE A 145 -2.69 -14.98 17.32
CA PHE A 145 -1.79 -15.05 16.17
C PHE A 145 -0.88 -13.83 16.05
N GLN A 146 -0.57 -13.20 17.18
CA GLN A 146 0.34 -12.07 17.25
C GLN A 146 1.73 -12.42 16.66
N GLU A 147 2.21 -13.65 16.87
CA GLU A 147 3.47 -14.15 16.31
C GLU A 147 3.49 -14.21 14.77
N LEU A 148 2.31 -14.20 14.14
CA LEU A 148 2.13 -14.15 12.69
C LEU A 148 1.79 -12.73 12.22
N GLY A 149 1.96 -11.73 13.10
CA GLY A 149 1.68 -10.32 12.87
C GLY A 149 0.23 -9.97 12.55
N VAL A 150 -0.71 -10.79 13.02
CA VAL A 150 -2.13 -10.45 13.02
C VAL A 150 -2.40 -9.58 14.25
N THR A 151 -2.35 -8.25 14.10
CA THR A 151 -2.53 -7.30 15.21
C THR A 151 -3.95 -6.70 15.22
N ARG A 152 -4.27 -5.83 16.18
CA ARG A 152 -5.57 -5.15 16.18
C ARG A 152 -5.71 -4.19 14.98
N GLU A 153 -4.62 -3.55 14.60
CA GLU A 153 -4.51 -2.66 13.44
C GLU A 153 -4.71 -3.41 12.12
N PHE A 154 -4.48 -4.72 12.10
CA PHE A 154 -4.84 -5.57 10.97
C PHE A 154 -6.34 -5.51 10.64
N PHE A 155 -7.17 -5.21 11.65
CA PHE A 155 -8.63 -5.11 11.53
C PHE A 155 -9.13 -3.66 11.69
N SER A 156 -8.25 -2.65 11.77
CA SER A 156 -8.68 -1.26 12.07
C SER A 156 -9.65 -0.67 11.04
N ASP A 157 -9.59 -1.15 9.81
CA ASP A 157 -10.32 -0.59 8.69
C ASP A 157 -11.76 -1.14 8.60
N TRP A 158 -12.13 -2.03 9.53
CA TRP A 158 -13.34 -2.85 9.48
C TRP A 158 -14.50 -2.35 10.33
N TRP A 159 -14.32 -1.25 11.06
CA TRP A 159 -15.19 -0.86 12.17
C TRP A 159 -16.27 0.17 11.83
N GLN A 160 -16.79 0.18 10.60
CA GLN A 160 -17.65 1.27 10.13
C GLN A 160 -18.89 0.82 9.33
N LEU A 161 -19.41 -0.40 9.55
CA LEU A 161 -20.64 -0.87 8.89
C LEU A 161 -21.84 0.06 9.11
N SER A 162 -21.98 0.58 10.33
CA SER A 162 -23.00 1.57 10.68
C SER A 162 -22.90 2.86 9.85
N ARG A 163 -21.72 3.20 9.31
CA ARG A 163 -21.48 4.36 8.46
C ARG A 163 -21.68 4.08 6.97
N ILE A 164 -21.86 2.82 6.59
CA ILE A 164 -22.18 2.42 5.22
C ILE A 164 -23.69 2.58 5.02
N GLU A 165 -24.06 3.19 3.89
CA GLU A 165 -25.45 3.32 3.47
C GLU A 165 -26.14 1.95 3.50
N LYS A 166 -27.35 1.87 4.08
CA LYS A 166 -28.04 0.60 4.32
C LYS A 166 -28.14 -0.28 3.07
N ALA A 167 -28.36 0.32 1.90
CA ALA A 167 -28.45 -0.36 0.62
C ALA A 167 -27.14 -1.03 0.17
N MET A 168 -25.98 -0.55 0.64
CA MET A 168 -24.64 -1.02 0.27
C MET A 168 -23.99 -1.93 1.31
N ARG A 169 -24.64 -2.13 2.47
CA ARG A 169 -24.06 -2.90 3.58
C ARG A 169 -23.76 -4.35 3.20
N GLU A 170 -24.65 -5.02 2.47
CA GLU A 170 -24.48 -6.43 2.09
C GLU A 170 -23.27 -6.62 1.16
N LEU A 171 -23.19 -5.84 0.08
CA LEU A 171 -22.08 -5.90 -0.86
C LEU A 171 -20.76 -5.50 -0.19
N SER A 172 -20.79 -4.48 0.67
CA SER A 172 -19.62 -4.06 1.44
C SER A 172 -19.18 -5.16 2.40
N LEU A 173 -20.11 -5.89 3.03
CA LEU A 173 -19.80 -7.05 3.88
C LEU A 173 -19.19 -8.22 3.08
N GLN A 174 -19.70 -8.49 1.88
CA GLN A 174 -19.09 -9.47 0.97
C GLN A 174 -17.66 -9.10 0.64
N PHE A 175 -17.47 -7.87 0.17
CA PHE A 175 -16.17 -7.37 -0.21
C PHE A 175 -15.19 -7.39 0.98
N MET A 176 -15.64 -6.90 2.13
CA MET A 176 -14.85 -6.92 3.35
C MET A 176 -14.50 -8.38 3.69
N GLU A 177 -15.47 -9.28 3.88
CA GLU A 177 -15.21 -10.70 4.23
C GLU A 177 -14.07 -11.27 3.37
N GLU A 178 -14.14 -11.07 2.05
CA GLU A 178 -13.12 -11.54 1.14
C GLU A 178 -11.75 -10.91 1.40
N GLN A 179 -11.66 -9.59 1.55
CA GLN A 179 -10.41 -8.94 1.94
C GLN A 179 -9.82 -9.55 3.22
N LEU A 180 -10.63 -9.87 4.24
CA LEU A 180 -10.07 -10.43 5.48
C LEU A 180 -9.53 -11.82 5.28
N LEU A 181 -10.32 -12.65 4.61
CA LEU A 181 -9.95 -14.04 4.39
C LEU A 181 -8.70 -14.08 3.51
N HIS A 182 -8.63 -13.25 2.48
CA HIS A 182 -7.43 -13.10 1.66
C HIS A 182 -6.25 -12.60 2.48
N ARG A 183 -6.42 -11.53 3.27
CA ARG A 183 -5.35 -10.99 4.12
C ARG A 183 -4.85 -12.06 5.09
N CYS A 184 -5.74 -12.79 5.78
CA CYS A 184 -5.37 -13.87 6.69
C CYS A 184 -4.61 -15.00 5.97
N VAL A 185 -5.18 -15.57 4.91
CA VAL A 185 -4.61 -16.72 4.21
C VAL A 185 -3.29 -16.35 3.54
N ASN A 186 -3.28 -15.27 2.76
CA ASN A 186 -2.10 -14.86 2.00
C ASN A 186 -0.97 -14.40 2.94
N ARG A 187 -1.28 -13.70 4.04
CA ARG A 187 -0.27 -13.29 5.03
C ARG A 187 0.40 -14.49 5.67
N LEU A 188 -0.38 -15.48 6.07
CA LEU A 188 0.13 -16.70 6.69
C LEU A 188 1.01 -17.51 5.74
N ASP A 189 0.57 -17.68 4.50
CA ASP A 189 1.36 -18.34 3.46
C ASP A 189 2.68 -17.59 3.21
N TYR A 190 2.60 -16.27 3.04
CA TYR A 190 3.77 -15.41 2.81
C TYR A 190 4.77 -15.43 3.97
N LEU A 191 4.31 -15.39 5.23
CA LEU A 191 5.21 -15.45 6.39
C LEU A 191 5.88 -16.81 6.54
N ARG A 192 5.20 -17.91 6.19
CA ARG A 192 5.84 -19.23 6.14
C ARG A 192 6.88 -19.32 5.05
N GLU A 193 6.57 -18.82 3.85
CA GLU A 193 7.51 -18.73 2.75
C GLU A 193 8.75 -17.93 3.18
N THR A 194 8.55 -16.77 3.79
CA THR A 194 9.62 -15.94 4.36
C THR A 194 10.41 -16.68 5.44
N GLN A 195 9.74 -17.46 6.31
CA GLN A 195 10.40 -18.29 7.31
C GLN A 195 11.38 -19.29 6.72
N VAL A 196 10.97 -19.98 5.65
CA VAL A 196 11.83 -20.93 4.94
C VAL A 196 13.01 -20.21 4.31
N ILE A 197 12.78 -19.11 3.58
CA ILE A 197 13.85 -18.33 2.95
C ILE A 197 14.88 -17.88 3.98
N ILE A 198 14.43 -17.30 5.09
CA ILE A 198 15.31 -16.76 6.12
C ILE A 198 16.04 -17.88 6.87
N GLY A 199 15.39 -19.02 7.08
CA GLY A 199 16.02 -20.22 7.62
C GLY A 199 17.18 -20.72 6.75
N GLU A 200 16.96 -20.82 5.44
CA GLU A 200 17.98 -21.26 4.47
C GLU A 200 19.10 -20.24 4.26
N LYS A 201 18.78 -18.95 4.35
CA LYS A 201 19.73 -17.84 4.14
C LYS A 201 20.39 -17.33 5.41
N LYS A 202 20.08 -17.91 6.57
CA LYS A 202 20.50 -17.41 7.89
C LYS A 202 22.00 -17.13 7.99
N GLU A 203 22.84 -18.07 7.54
CA GLU A 203 24.30 -17.91 7.61
C GLU A 203 24.80 -16.76 6.72
N GLU A 204 24.28 -16.65 5.50
CA GLU A 204 24.61 -15.55 4.58
C GLU A 204 24.19 -14.20 5.17
N ILE A 205 23.00 -14.12 5.77
CA ILE A 205 22.50 -12.90 6.41
C ILE A 205 23.42 -12.48 7.55
N ILE A 206 23.78 -13.41 8.44
CA ILE A 206 24.67 -13.14 9.56
C ILE A 206 26.02 -12.61 9.06
N GLN A 207 26.62 -13.25 8.05
CA GLN A 207 27.91 -12.80 7.50
C GLN A 207 27.85 -11.40 6.89
N ARG A 208 26.68 -10.98 6.39
CA ARG A 208 26.51 -9.69 5.69
C ARG A 208 26.15 -8.54 6.63
N PHE A 209 25.33 -8.80 7.65
CA PHE A 209 24.69 -7.74 8.44
C PHE A 209 25.13 -7.71 9.91
N TYR A 210 25.67 -8.80 10.47
CA TYR A 210 26.18 -8.78 11.83
C TYR A 210 27.53 -8.06 11.87
N GLN A 211 27.61 -6.97 12.62
CA GLN A 211 28.85 -6.17 12.77
C GLN A 211 29.69 -6.56 13.98
N GLY A 212 29.25 -7.55 14.77
CA GLY A 212 29.98 -8.03 15.95
C GLY A 212 31.07 -9.06 15.63
N ASP A 213 31.59 -9.71 16.68
CA ASP A 213 32.65 -10.72 16.53
C ASP A 213 32.10 -12.03 15.94
N HIS A 214 32.29 -12.23 14.63
CA HIS A 214 31.87 -13.44 13.92
C HIS A 214 32.49 -14.72 14.49
N GLY A 215 33.63 -14.66 15.17
CA GLY A 215 34.28 -15.84 15.76
C GLY A 215 33.50 -16.44 16.94
N ARG A 216 32.52 -15.70 17.48
CA ARG A 216 31.69 -16.10 18.63
C ARG A 216 30.26 -16.46 18.29
N LEU A 217 29.81 -16.21 17.06
CA LEU A 217 28.41 -16.38 16.68
C LEU A 217 28.23 -17.64 15.84
N ASP A 218 27.83 -18.74 16.47
CA ASP A 218 27.39 -19.95 15.74
C ASP A 218 25.94 -19.75 15.26
N ALA A 219 25.77 -19.71 13.93
CA ALA A 219 24.46 -19.55 13.28
C ALA A 219 23.44 -20.59 13.75
N LYS A 220 23.85 -21.79 14.21
CA LYS A 220 22.93 -22.81 14.73
C LYS A 220 22.21 -22.37 16.00
N HIS A 221 22.83 -21.53 16.81
CA HIS A 221 22.26 -21.00 18.06
C HIS A 221 21.52 -19.67 17.88
N VAL A 222 21.58 -19.09 16.68
CA VAL A 222 20.83 -17.88 16.35
C VAL A 222 19.39 -18.23 15.96
N THR A 223 18.44 -17.60 16.66
CA THR A 223 17.00 -17.62 16.34
C THR A 223 16.58 -16.29 15.72
N PHE A 224 15.41 -16.23 15.09
CA PHE A 224 14.87 -14.99 14.54
C PHE A 224 13.36 -14.87 14.78
N GLN A 225 12.87 -13.64 14.81
CA GLN A 225 11.45 -13.30 14.94
C GLN A 225 11.02 -12.32 13.86
N PHE A 226 9.75 -12.39 13.47
CA PHE A 226 9.17 -11.56 12.42
C PHE A 226 8.28 -10.47 12.99
N PHE A 227 8.49 -9.27 12.47
CA PHE A 227 7.68 -8.09 12.74
C PHE A 227 7.21 -7.54 11.40
N PRO A 228 6.08 -8.06 10.88
CA PRO A 228 5.34 -7.46 9.77
C PRO A 228 5.26 -5.94 9.87
N HIS A 229 5.68 -5.23 8.82
CA HIS A 229 5.70 -3.77 8.82
C HIS A 229 4.79 -3.23 7.70
N GLY A 230 3.91 -2.30 8.06
CA GLY A 230 3.01 -1.61 7.13
C GLY A 230 1.61 -2.22 7.01
N SER A 231 0.65 -1.35 6.65
CA SER A 231 -0.70 -1.74 6.22
C SER A 231 -0.77 -2.05 4.73
N GLU A 232 0.16 -1.51 3.94
CA GLU A 232 0.22 -1.70 2.49
C GLU A 232 0.68 -3.12 2.14
N THR A 233 -0.13 -3.80 1.33
CA THR A 233 0.23 -5.12 0.79
C THR A 233 0.33 -5.07 -0.72
N HIS A 234 1.10 -5.97 -1.31
CA HIS A 234 1.21 -6.14 -2.76
C HIS A 234 1.25 -7.62 -3.11
N ASN A 235 0.93 -7.96 -4.36
CA ASN A 235 1.21 -9.26 -4.95
C ASN A 235 0.72 -10.43 -4.09
N ARG A 236 -0.54 -10.38 -3.66
CA ARG A 236 -1.21 -11.33 -2.77
C ARG A 236 -0.68 -11.21 -1.33
N GLY A 237 -0.83 -10.06 -0.70
CA GLY A 237 -0.62 -9.90 0.75
C GLY A 237 0.84 -9.85 1.21
N LYS A 238 1.79 -9.74 0.27
CA LYS A 238 3.22 -9.62 0.58
C LYS A 238 3.50 -8.20 1.08
N VAL A 239 4.28 -8.09 2.15
CA VAL A 239 4.67 -6.78 2.73
C VAL A 239 6.11 -6.84 3.20
N PRO A 240 6.79 -5.71 3.40
CA PRO A 240 8.07 -5.69 4.09
C PRO A 240 7.99 -6.33 5.49
N VAL A 241 8.99 -7.11 5.87
CA VAL A 241 9.06 -7.77 7.19
C VAL A 241 10.35 -7.36 7.88
N LYS A 242 10.27 -6.75 9.06
CA LYS A 242 11.44 -6.62 9.94
C LYS A 242 11.73 -7.99 10.55
N ILE A 243 12.98 -8.39 10.53
CA ILE A 243 13.47 -9.65 11.07
C ILE A 243 14.54 -9.34 12.10
N SER A 244 14.25 -9.62 13.37
CA SER A 244 15.23 -9.50 14.45
C SER A 244 15.89 -10.85 14.68
N PHE A 245 17.21 -10.87 14.74
CA PHE A 245 18.02 -12.04 15.06
C PHE A 245 18.45 -11.99 16.52
N PHE A 246 18.40 -13.13 17.20
CA PHE A 246 18.68 -13.26 18.63
C PHE A 246 19.74 -14.32 18.90
N SER A 247 20.61 -14.06 19.88
CA SER A 247 21.56 -15.02 20.45
C SER A 247 21.47 -14.95 21.97
N GLU A 248 21.36 -16.10 22.63
CA GLU A 248 21.24 -16.19 24.11
C GLU A 248 20.07 -15.34 24.67
N GLY A 249 18.99 -15.20 23.89
CA GLY A 249 17.81 -14.40 24.27
C GLY A 249 17.95 -12.88 24.05
N HIS A 250 19.09 -12.40 23.55
CA HIS A 250 19.33 -10.99 23.25
C HIS A 250 19.30 -10.72 21.75
N GLU A 251 18.64 -9.63 21.34
CA GLU A 251 18.67 -9.18 19.94
C GLU A 251 20.09 -8.75 19.58
N ILE A 252 20.63 -9.28 18.49
CA ILE A 252 21.98 -9.01 18.02
C ILE A 252 22.02 -8.05 16.83
N PHE A 253 21.03 -8.11 15.93
CA PHE A 253 20.81 -7.18 14.84
C PHE A 253 19.43 -7.42 14.21
N SER A 254 19.00 -6.47 13.37
CA SER A 254 17.78 -6.56 12.59
C SER A 254 18.03 -6.30 11.11
N VAL A 255 17.18 -6.85 10.25
CA VAL A 255 17.11 -6.54 8.81
C VAL A 255 15.67 -6.36 8.36
N PHE A 256 15.46 -5.63 7.26
CA PHE A 256 14.20 -5.59 6.55
C PHE A 256 14.23 -6.51 5.34
N PHE A 257 13.31 -7.46 5.28
CA PHE A 257 13.06 -8.29 4.11
C PHE A 257 11.99 -7.64 3.25
N LYS A 258 12.33 -7.34 1.98
CA LYS A 258 11.37 -6.94 0.96
C LYS A 258 11.22 -8.06 -0.08
N PRO A 259 9.99 -8.49 -0.42
CA PRO A 259 9.72 -9.61 -1.32
C PRO A 259 9.87 -9.23 -2.81
N ARG A 260 10.91 -8.43 -3.11
CA ARG A 260 11.30 -7.99 -4.46
C ARG A 260 12.78 -7.63 -4.46
N HIS A 261 13.41 -7.62 -5.63
CA HIS A 261 14.72 -6.99 -5.78
C HIS A 261 14.61 -5.47 -5.68
N ALA A 262 15.63 -4.85 -5.11
CA ALA A 262 15.74 -3.40 -4.91
C ALA A 262 16.94 -2.87 -5.72
N HIS A 263 16.95 -3.10 -7.03
CA HIS A 263 18.09 -2.75 -7.89
C HIS A 263 18.37 -1.25 -7.92
N ILE A 264 17.31 -0.44 -8.07
CA ILE A 264 17.42 1.02 -8.09
C ILE A 264 17.90 1.52 -6.74
N ASP A 265 17.26 1.13 -5.63
CA ASP A 265 17.63 1.55 -4.28
C ASP A 265 19.08 1.22 -3.97
N LYS A 266 19.48 -0.04 -4.24
CA LYS A 266 20.86 -0.49 -4.03
C LYS A 266 21.84 0.37 -4.81
N ARG A 267 21.54 0.68 -6.08
CA ARG A 267 22.43 1.47 -6.91
C ARG A 267 22.51 2.94 -6.46
N VAL A 268 21.39 3.54 -6.05
CA VAL A 268 21.35 4.90 -5.49
C VAL A 268 22.18 4.97 -4.20
N VAL A 269 22.03 4.00 -3.30
CA VAL A 269 22.82 3.96 -2.05
C VAL A 269 24.31 3.74 -2.33
N GLN A 270 24.66 2.93 -3.34
CA GLN A 270 26.04 2.80 -3.82
C GLN A 270 26.58 4.12 -4.40
N LEU A 271 25.76 4.87 -5.16
CA LEU A 271 26.13 6.20 -5.62
C LEU A 271 26.38 7.14 -4.43
N PHE A 272 25.57 7.09 -3.37
CA PHE A 272 25.82 7.87 -2.16
C PHE A 272 27.18 7.53 -1.53
N GLN A 273 27.56 6.25 -1.47
CA GLN A 273 28.88 5.81 -1.02
C GLN A 273 30.00 6.34 -1.93
N GLU A 274 29.84 6.25 -3.25
CA GLU A 274 30.79 6.79 -4.23
C GLU A 274 30.99 8.31 -4.05
N LEU A 275 29.90 9.08 -3.95
CA LEU A 275 29.91 10.52 -3.72
C LEU A 275 30.54 10.90 -2.37
N ASN A 276 30.33 10.09 -1.34
CA ASN A 276 30.95 10.27 -0.03
C ASN A 276 32.43 9.91 -0.01
N SER A 277 32.90 9.05 -0.91
CA SER A 277 34.31 8.65 -1.03
C SER A 277 35.19 9.64 -1.78
N LEU A 278 34.59 10.61 -2.50
CA LEU A 278 35.35 11.61 -3.26
C LEU A 278 36.28 12.45 -2.36
N PRO A 279 37.44 12.90 -2.86
CA PRO A 279 38.25 13.92 -2.19
C PRO A 279 37.47 15.22 -1.96
N LYS A 280 37.83 16.00 -0.92
CA LYS A 280 37.08 17.21 -0.53
C LYS A 280 36.99 18.24 -1.65
N GLU A 281 38.07 18.44 -2.40
CA GLU A 281 38.16 19.32 -3.55
C GLU A 281 37.29 18.90 -4.75
N GLN A 282 36.76 17.67 -4.71
CA GLN A 282 35.86 17.13 -5.73
C GLN A 282 34.40 17.04 -5.24
N LYS A 283 34.08 17.54 -4.04
CA LYS A 283 32.74 17.53 -3.47
C LYS A 283 32.12 18.92 -3.45
N SER A 284 30.82 18.99 -3.70
CA SER A 284 30.04 20.23 -3.50
C SER A 284 29.75 20.51 -2.02
N SER A 285 29.89 19.51 -1.15
CA SER A 285 29.65 19.61 0.29
C SER A 285 30.46 18.55 1.07
N ASP A 286 30.96 18.94 2.25
CA ASP A 286 31.63 18.05 3.20
C ASP A 286 30.63 17.14 3.96
N VAL A 287 29.33 17.39 3.85
CA VAL A 287 28.30 16.60 4.55
C VAL A 287 28.01 15.31 3.78
N ALA A 288 28.18 14.18 4.45
CA ALA A 288 27.92 12.86 3.89
C ALA A 288 26.42 12.64 3.60
N LEU A 289 26.14 12.00 2.47
CA LEU A 289 24.82 11.43 2.18
C LEU A 289 24.62 10.16 3.04
N PRO A 290 23.38 9.82 3.41
CA PRO A 290 23.11 8.62 4.20
C PRO A 290 23.42 7.36 3.40
N THR A 291 23.95 6.31 4.04
CA THR A 291 24.27 5.03 3.39
C THR A 291 23.89 3.87 4.29
N TYR A 292 23.44 2.77 3.70
CA TYR A 292 23.08 1.54 4.39
C TYR A 292 23.22 0.34 3.44
N THR A 293 23.11 -0.87 3.97
CA THR A 293 23.35 -2.08 3.18
C THR A 293 22.05 -2.61 2.55
N ILE A 294 22.07 -2.86 1.23
CA ILE A 294 21.00 -3.57 0.52
C ILE A 294 21.60 -4.77 -0.25
N VAL A 295 21.05 -5.96 -0.02
CA VAL A 295 21.44 -7.21 -0.67
C VAL A 295 20.25 -7.78 -1.43
N ASN A 296 20.34 -7.83 -2.76
CA ASN A 296 19.40 -8.61 -3.58
C ASN A 296 19.84 -10.07 -3.57
N SER A 297 18.89 -10.98 -3.39
CA SER A 297 19.12 -12.42 -3.39
C SER A 297 17.93 -13.15 -4.02
N GLU A 298 18.12 -14.44 -4.29
CA GLU A 298 17.10 -15.32 -4.85
C GLU A 298 17.12 -16.66 -4.12
N LEU A 299 15.95 -17.33 -4.08
CA LEU A 299 15.81 -18.72 -3.69
C LEU A 299 14.79 -19.40 -4.60
N GLY A 300 15.26 -20.32 -5.45
CA GLY A 300 14.42 -20.87 -6.53
C GLY A 300 13.96 -19.76 -7.48
N SER A 301 12.64 -19.60 -7.66
CA SER A 301 12.04 -18.53 -8.46
C SER A 301 11.74 -17.25 -7.65
N GLN A 302 11.94 -17.26 -6.34
CA GLN A 302 11.61 -16.14 -5.48
C GLN A 302 12.74 -15.12 -5.44
N ARG A 303 12.40 -13.87 -5.75
CA ARG A 303 13.30 -12.72 -5.72
C ARG A 303 13.01 -11.86 -4.49
N PHE A 304 14.04 -11.48 -3.76
CA PHE A 304 13.89 -10.66 -2.56
C PHE A 304 15.13 -9.80 -2.31
N SER A 305 14.97 -8.83 -1.42
CA SER A 305 16.06 -7.99 -0.95
C SER A 305 16.06 -7.90 0.57
N LEU A 306 17.25 -7.84 1.13
CA LEU A 306 17.53 -7.66 2.55
C LEU A 306 18.17 -6.31 2.74
N TRP A 307 17.62 -5.55 3.66
CA TRP A 307 18.00 -4.17 3.93
C TRP A 307 18.49 -4.10 5.37
N GLU A 308 19.54 -3.33 5.61
CA GLU A 308 19.97 -2.98 6.96
C GLU A 308 18.83 -2.29 7.69
N PHE A 309 18.53 -2.74 8.91
CA PHE A 309 17.55 -2.07 9.75
C PHE A 309 18.16 -0.79 10.33
N ILE A 310 17.50 0.33 10.05
CA ILE A 310 17.87 1.64 10.60
C ILE A 310 17.01 1.89 11.84
N ASP A 311 17.64 1.93 13.01
CA ASP A 311 16.94 2.16 14.29
C ASP A 311 16.63 3.65 14.49
N GLY A 312 15.71 4.18 13.69
CA GLY A 312 15.29 5.58 13.70
C GLY A 312 13.78 5.75 13.78
N VAL A 313 13.34 7.01 13.78
CA VAL A 313 11.93 7.40 13.86
C VAL A 313 11.45 7.81 12.47
N HIS A 314 10.40 7.18 11.96
CA HIS A 314 9.72 7.64 10.75
C HIS A 314 9.06 9.00 11.00
N LEU A 315 9.12 9.89 10.01
CA LEU A 315 8.63 11.26 10.18
C LEU A 315 7.09 11.39 10.17
N HIS A 316 6.34 10.38 9.73
CA HIS A 316 4.87 10.25 9.79
C HIS A 316 4.09 11.59 9.82
N GLY A 317 3.82 12.16 8.65
CA GLY A 317 3.10 13.43 8.51
C GLY A 317 3.95 14.69 8.73
N GLN A 318 5.21 14.55 9.15
CA GLN A 318 6.19 15.63 9.21
C GLN A 318 7.05 15.65 7.94
N THR A 319 7.47 16.83 7.50
CA THR A 319 8.40 16.96 6.37
C THR A 319 9.84 16.81 6.85
N ALA A 320 10.77 16.60 5.91
CA ALA A 320 12.19 16.54 6.25
C ALA A 320 12.68 17.83 6.93
N GLU A 321 12.05 18.97 6.62
CA GLU A 321 12.31 20.27 7.24
C GLU A 321 11.90 20.31 8.71
N ASP A 322 10.79 19.65 9.06
CA ASP A 322 10.30 19.59 10.44
C ASP A 322 11.29 18.82 11.34
N ALA A 323 12.02 17.83 10.79
CA ALA A 323 13.07 17.09 11.50
C ALA A 323 14.23 18.00 11.97
N ILE A 324 14.51 19.10 11.26
CA ILE A 324 15.50 20.11 11.67
C ILE A 324 15.06 20.78 12.98
N GLY A 325 13.75 20.97 13.17
CA GLY A 325 13.18 21.56 14.38
C GLY A 325 13.42 20.74 15.64
N LEU A 326 13.59 19.42 15.49
CA LEU A 326 13.81 18.47 16.59
C LEU A 326 15.21 18.56 17.21
N LEU A 327 16.16 19.17 16.50
CA LEU A 327 17.55 19.23 16.94
C LEU A 327 17.78 20.35 17.97
N PRO A 328 18.61 20.12 19.00
CA PRO A 328 18.85 21.12 20.05
C PRO A 328 19.83 22.22 19.60
N SER A 329 20.87 21.90 18.83
CA SER A 329 21.93 22.87 18.48
C SER A 329 21.77 23.49 17.08
N ILE A 330 22.27 24.72 16.90
CA ILE A 330 22.26 25.41 15.61
C ILE A 330 23.17 24.70 14.60
N GLU A 331 24.28 24.15 15.08
CA GLU A 331 25.28 23.43 14.30
C GLU A 331 24.71 22.14 13.71
N GLU A 332 23.99 21.33 14.50
CA GLU A 332 23.30 20.13 14.01
C GLU A 332 22.22 20.50 13.00
N LYS A 333 21.45 21.57 13.26
CA LYS A 333 20.45 22.07 12.30
C LYS A 333 21.05 22.43 10.96
N LYS A 334 22.17 23.17 10.97
CA LYS A 334 22.89 23.54 9.74
C LYS A 334 23.42 22.32 9.00
N ARG A 335 23.97 21.34 9.73
CA ARG A 335 24.49 20.10 9.15
C ARG A 335 23.38 19.26 8.52
N LEU A 336 22.26 19.08 9.22
CA LEU A 336 21.11 18.33 8.69
C LEU A 336 20.49 19.05 7.49
N LEU A 337 20.33 20.37 7.53
CA LEU A 337 19.88 21.14 6.36
C LEU A 337 20.81 20.95 5.16
N ALA A 338 22.13 21.00 5.37
CA ALA A 338 23.10 20.76 4.31
C ALA A 338 23.06 19.32 3.76
N GLN A 339 22.81 18.33 4.61
CA GLN A 339 22.56 16.94 4.20
C GLN A 339 21.33 16.86 3.30
N LEU A 340 20.21 17.46 3.73
CA LEU A 340 18.95 17.46 2.99
C LEU A 340 19.04 18.18 1.65
N LEU A 341 19.72 19.33 1.58
CA LEU A 341 19.94 20.05 0.32
C LEU A 341 20.81 19.26 -0.66
N ARG A 342 21.82 18.55 -0.16
CA ARG A 342 22.65 17.66 -0.99
C ARG A 342 21.83 16.48 -1.50
N LEU A 343 21.02 15.87 -0.62
CA LEU A 343 20.13 14.77 -0.97
C LEU A 343 19.11 15.19 -2.04
N GLU A 344 18.44 16.33 -1.85
CA GLU A 344 17.51 16.92 -2.83
C GLU A 344 18.18 17.11 -4.19
N SER A 345 19.39 17.67 -4.22
CA SER A 345 20.13 17.89 -5.46
C SER A 345 20.30 16.56 -6.24
N VAL A 346 20.78 15.52 -5.56
CA VAL A 346 21.05 14.20 -6.17
C VAL A 346 19.76 13.53 -6.61
N CYS A 347 18.77 13.43 -5.72
CA CYS A 347 17.48 12.79 -6.01
C CYS A 347 16.77 13.48 -7.18
N LYS A 348 16.73 14.80 -7.20
CA LYS A 348 16.13 15.57 -8.29
C LYS A 348 16.85 15.33 -9.62
N PHE A 349 18.18 15.26 -9.63
CA PHE A 349 18.93 15.00 -10.86
C PHE A 349 18.68 13.58 -11.41
N LEU A 350 18.53 12.60 -10.51
CA LEU A 350 18.16 11.22 -10.84
C LEU A 350 16.67 11.05 -11.18
N ASN A 351 15.85 12.10 -11.04
CA ASN A 351 14.40 12.06 -11.15
C ASN A 351 13.73 11.12 -10.12
N ILE A 352 14.33 10.93 -8.94
CA ILE A 352 13.68 10.20 -7.84
C ILE A 352 12.51 11.02 -7.32
N SER A 353 11.38 10.37 -7.11
CA SER A 353 10.13 10.96 -6.62
C SER A 353 9.55 10.13 -5.47
N ASP A 354 8.39 10.54 -4.94
CA ASP A 354 7.66 9.84 -3.89
C ASP A 354 8.40 9.70 -2.54
N LEU A 355 9.30 10.65 -2.23
CA LEU A 355 9.94 10.76 -0.91
C LEU A 355 9.03 11.48 0.10
N HIS A 356 7.91 10.85 0.45
CA HIS A 356 7.01 11.34 1.51
C HIS A 356 7.51 10.94 2.91
N SER A 357 6.84 11.42 3.95
CA SER A 357 7.25 11.27 5.36
C SER A 357 7.46 9.83 5.83
N ASP A 358 6.77 8.86 5.22
CA ASP A 358 6.91 7.45 5.59
C ASP A 358 8.15 6.79 4.96
N ASN A 359 8.63 7.37 3.84
CA ASN A 359 9.85 6.99 3.14
C ASN A 359 11.10 7.70 3.70
N LEU A 360 10.98 8.38 4.84
CA LEU A 360 12.05 9.11 5.51
C LEU A 360 12.20 8.64 6.96
N VAL A 361 13.38 8.15 7.31
CA VAL A 361 13.75 7.76 8.67
C VAL A 361 14.68 8.79 9.25
N PHE A 362 14.30 9.41 10.37
CA PHE A 362 15.17 10.28 11.14
C PHE A 362 15.96 9.47 12.16
N PHE A 363 17.28 9.52 12.04
CA PHE A 363 18.21 8.79 12.89
C PHE A 363 19.06 9.78 13.69
N HIS A 364 19.07 9.62 15.02
CA HIS A 364 19.76 10.51 15.94
C HIS A 364 20.64 9.72 16.92
N LEU A 365 21.96 9.76 16.72
CA LEU A 365 22.95 9.04 17.55
C LEU A 365 23.37 9.80 18.83
N GLY A 366 22.68 10.86 19.22
CA GLY A 366 23.03 11.66 20.41
C GLY A 366 24.34 12.45 20.33
N ASN A 367 25.15 12.24 19.27
CA ASN A 367 26.44 12.87 19.05
C ASN A 367 26.54 13.40 17.61
N ALA A 368 26.09 14.62 17.33
CA ALA A 368 26.30 15.41 16.10
C ALA A 368 25.94 14.79 14.72
N ASP A 369 25.69 13.49 14.62
CA ASP A 369 25.48 12.69 13.41
C ASP A 369 24.00 12.40 13.20
N SER A 370 23.18 13.43 13.33
CA SER A 370 21.76 13.36 12.98
C SER A 370 21.61 13.29 11.47
N GLN A 371 20.81 12.36 10.98
CA GLN A 371 20.58 12.17 9.55
C GLN A 371 19.11 11.90 9.26
N VAL A 372 18.63 12.42 8.13
CA VAL A 372 17.43 11.90 7.49
C VAL A 372 17.87 10.90 6.42
N ILE A 373 17.35 9.68 6.51
CA ILE A 373 17.72 8.57 5.64
C ILE A 373 16.51 8.22 4.77
N PRO A 374 16.59 8.40 3.44
CA PRO A 374 15.52 8.00 2.55
C PRO A 374 15.55 6.49 2.31
N ILE A 375 14.37 5.90 2.29
CA ILE A 375 14.11 4.51 1.90
C ILE A 375 13.11 4.52 0.73
N ASP A 376 13.01 3.40 0.01
CA ASP A 376 12.08 3.26 -1.14
C ASP A 376 12.37 4.28 -2.29
N LEU A 377 13.60 4.25 -2.79
CA LEU A 377 14.15 5.13 -3.83
C LEU A 377 13.83 4.64 -5.26
N GLU A 378 12.95 3.65 -5.40
CA GLU A 378 12.64 2.93 -6.64
C GLU A 378 11.74 3.69 -7.63
N SER A 379 11.13 4.81 -7.21
CA SER A 379 10.22 5.62 -8.04
C SER A 379 10.97 6.70 -8.84
N ILE A 380 11.15 6.45 -10.15
CA ILE A 380 11.85 7.36 -11.07
C ILE A 380 10.84 8.03 -12.01
N GLN A 381 10.56 9.32 -11.79
CA GLN A 381 9.53 10.08 -12.52
C GLN A 381 10.05 11.46 -12.96
N PRO A 382 10.53 11.61 -14.21
CA PRO A 382 11.02 12.88 -14.72
C PRO A 382 9.98 14.01 -14.62
N GLY A 383 10.40 15.15 -14.08
CA GLY A 383 9.57 16.35 -13.97
C GLY A 383 8.72 16.41 -12.69
N ASN A 384 8.62 15.32 -11.93
CA ASN A 384 7.92 15.33 -10.64
C ASN A 384 8.84 15.85 -9.52
N PRO A 385 8.26 16.50 -8.49
CA PRO A 385 9.02 16.85 -7.29
C PRO A 385 9.50 15.58 -6.57
N THR A 386 10.63 15.70 -5.88
CA THR A 386 11.17 14.59 -5.06
C THR A 386 10.22 14.22 -3.92
N GLY A 387 9.55 15.21 -3.33
CA GLY A 387 8.73 15.08 -2.12
C GLY A 387 9.47 15.44 -0.82
N LEU A 388 10.80 15.60 -0.88
CA LEU A 388 11.64 15.82 0.31
C LEU A 388 11.37 17.18 1.00
N PHE A 389 11.07 18.21 0.21
CA PHE A 389 10.77 19.57 0.67
C PHE A 389 9.37 20.01 0.21
N ARG A 390 8.68 20.81 1.03
CA ARG A 390 7.36 21.40 0.64
C ARG A 390 7.47 22.34 -0.55
N THR A 391 8.59 23.07 -0.61
CA THR A 391 8.92 23.99 -1.71
C THR A 391 10.29 23.64 -2.26
N THR A 392 10.47 23.75 -3.57
CA THR A 392 11.74 23.38 -4.21
C THR A 392 12.84 24.33 -3.74
N PRO A 393 13.84 23.87 -2.96
CA PRO A 393 14.90 24.74 -2.50
C PRO A 393 15.91 25.00 -3.63
N THR A 394 16.72 26.06 -3.46
CA THR A 394 17.94 26.21 -4.25
C THR A 394 18.97 25.20 -3.76
N THR A 395 19.36 24.27 -4.62
CA THR A 395 20.34 23.23 -4.29
C THR A 395 21.76 23.65 -4.68
N PRO A 396 22.80 23.15 -3.99
CA PRO A 396 24.18 23.41 -4.38
C PRO A 396 24.48 22.78 -5.76
N PRO A 397 25.27 23.45 -6.62
CA PRO A 397 25.71 22.87 -7.88
C PRO A 397 26.68 21.72 -7.64
N PHE A 398 26.63 20.70 -8.49
CA PHE A 398 27.59 19.61 -8.46
C PHE A 398 28.96 20.04 -8.98
N THR A 399 30.01 19.43 -8.46
CA THR A 399 31.30 19.42 -9.16
C THR A 399 31.20 18.58 -10.43
N ASP A 400 32.14 18.74 -11.36
CA ASP A 400 32.21 17.93 -12.59
C ASP A 400 32.30 16.43 -12.27
N ARG A 401 33.00 16.08 -11.20
CA ARG A 401 33.18 14.68 -10.79
C ARG A 401 31.90 14.09 -10.21
N GLU A 402 31.21 14.82 -9.32
CA GLU A 402 29.91 14.39 -8.80
C GLU A 402 28.90 14.23 -9.94
N LYS A 403 28.83 15.23 -10.83
CA LYS A 403 27.93 15.20 -11.99
C LYS A 403 28.18 13.97 -12.87
N THR A 404 29.45 13.64 -13.14
CA THR A 404 29.81 12.44 -13.92
C THR A 404 29.31 11.15 -13.27
N LEU A 405 29.47 11.00 -11.95
CA LEU A 405 28.99 9.81 -11.23
C LEU A 405 27.47 9.70 -11.28
N ILE A 406 26.77 10.82 -11.06
CA ILE A 406 25.30 10.86 -11.08
C ILE A 406 24.77 10.57 -12.51
N GLU A 407 25.39 11.12 -13.55
CA GLU A 407 25.04 10.83 -14.96
C GLU A 407 25.28 9.37 -15.33
N ASN A 408 26.36 8.75 -14.83
CA ASN A 408 26.59 7.31 -15.02
C ASN A 408 25.48 6.49 -14.37
N CYS A 409 25.16 6.78 -13.10
CA CYS A 409 24.08 6.11 -12.37
C CYS A 409 22.73 6.27 -13.09
N LYS A 410 22.42 7.47 -13.57
CA LYS A 410 21.19 7.74 -14.34
C LYS A 410 21.08 6.91 -15.61
N ARG A 411 22.19 6.71 -16.34
CA ARG A 411 22.22 5.85 -17.54
C ARG A 411 22.03 4.37 -17.21
N GLU A 412 22.50 3.93 -16.04
CA GLU A 412 22.28 2.56 -15.59
C GLU A 412 20.79 2.27 -15.35
N PHE A 413 20.01 3.27 -14.92
CA PHE A 413 18.55 3.11 -14.69
C PHE A 413 17.76 2.86 -15.97
N GLU A 414 18.25 3.27 -17.14
CA GLU A 414 17.55 3.06 -18.42
C GLU A 414 17.29 1.57 -18.73
N ASN A 415 18.09 0.67 -18.14
CA ASN A 415 18.01 -0.77 -18.37
C ASN A 415 17.42 -1.55 -17.19
N ILE A 416 17.05 -0.87 -16.10
CA ILE A 416 16.54 -1.48 -14.87
C ILE A 416 15.03 -1.17 -14.79
N PRO A 417 14.16 -2.16 -14.51
CA PRO A 417 12.77 -1.87 -14.24
C PRO A 417 12.62 -0.89 -13.06
N THR A 418 11.88 0.19 -13.26
CA THR A 418 11.59 1.19 -12.21
C THR A 418 10.14 1.07 -11.77
N ARG A 419 9.84 1.41 -10.52
CA ARG A 419 8.44 1.43 -10.05
C ARG A 419 7.70 2.57 -10.76
N PHE A 420 6.56 2.23 -11.35
CA PHE A 420 5.66 3.19 -11.96
C PHE A 420 4.45 3.38 -11.05
N VAL A 421 4.20 4.62 -10.64
CA VAL A 421 3.13 4.96 -9.70
C VAL A 421 2.14 5.84 -10.47
N PRO A 422 1.02 5.27 -10.99
CA PRO A 422 0.08 6.01 -11.83
C PRO A 422 -0.63 7.13 -11.09
N ILE A 423 -0.82 6.95 -9.78
CA ILE A 423 -1.42 7.90 -8.84
C ILE A 423 -0.67 7.74 -7.49
N PRO A 424 -0.57 8.79 -6.65
CA PRO A 424 0.16 8.70 -5.39
C PRO A 424 -0.29 7.53 -4.50
N THR A 425 0.66 6.84 -3.87
CA THR A 425 0.40 5.67 -3.00
C THR A 425 -0.62 5.96 -1.89
N SER A 426 -0.57 7.17 -1.31
CA SER A 426 -1.53 7.63 -0.30
C SER A 426 -2.99 7.64 -0.79
N HIS A 427 -3.24 7.86 -2.09
CA HIS A 427 -4.58 7.83 -2.65
C HIS A 427 -5.12 6.40 -2.70
N PHE A 428 -4.27 5.42 -3.04
CA PHE A 428 -4.64 4.01 -2.96
C PHE A 428 -5.04 3.64 -1.54
N LEU A 429 -4.21 3.97 -0.55
CA LEU A 429 -4.48 3.66 0.85
C LEU A 429 -5.80 4.28 1.35
N ALA A 430 -6.10 5.53 0.96
CA ALA A 430 -7.39 6.14 1.29
C ALA A 430 -8.57 5.40 0.63
N GLY A 431 -8.41 5.01 -0.63
CA GLY A 431 -9.43 4.29 -1.41
C GLY A 431 -9.66 2.84 -0.97
N LEU A 432 -8.72 2.23 -0.25
CA LEU A 432 -8.82 0.85 0.24
C LEU A 432 -9.85 0.66 1.37
N THR A 433 -10.40 1.75 1.91
CA THR A 433 -11.24 1.70 3.12
C THR A 433 -12.75 1.62 2.85
N ARG A 434 -13.22 1.80 1.60
CA ARG A 434 -14.65 1.78 1.26
C ARG A 434 -14.97 1.09 -0.07
N CYS A 435 -16.08 0.35 -0.10
CA CYS A 435 -16.51 -0.41 -1.29
C CYS A 435 -16.79 0.47 -2.51
N ASP A 436 -17.37 1.66 -2.30
CA ASP A 436 -17.74 2.60 -3.35
C ASP A 436 -16.54 3.34 -3.94
N SER A 437 -15.46 3.52 -3.18
CA SER A 437 -14.24 4.16 -3.67
C SER A 437 -13.41 3.28 -4.60
N PHE A 438 -13.53 1.94 -4.54
CA PHE A 438 -12.67 1.05 -5.34
C PHE A 438 -12.84 1.22 -6.85
N ILE A 439 -14.07 1.34 -7.33
CA ILE A 439 -14.32 1.46 -8.77
C ILE A 439 -13.97 2.85 -9.27
N GLN A 440 -14.24 3.88 -8.47
CA GLN A 440 -13.76 5.22 -8.77
C GLN A 440 -12.22 5.23 -8.83
N MET A 441 -11.56 4.53 -7.91
CA MET A 441 -10.11 4.41 -7.88
C MET A 441 -9.56 3.61 -9.06
N ALA A 442 -10.18 2.49 -9.42
CA ALA A 442 -9.81 1.68 -10.58
C ALA A 442 -9.95 2.48 -11.88
N ASN A 443 -11.06 3.19 -12.05
CA ASN A 443 -11.28 4.11 -13.16
C ASN A 443 -10.26 5.26 -13.17
N PHE A 444 -9.89 5.78 -12.00
CA PHE A 444 -8.89 6.84 -11.87
C PHE A 444 -7.49 6.36 -12.28
N VAL A 445 -7.10 5.13 -11.93
CA VAL A 445 -5.86 4.48 -12.38
C VAL A 445 -5.85 4.32 -13.90
N VAL A 446 -6.93 3.74 -14.46
CA VAL A 446 -7.07 3.54 -15.92
C VAL A 446 -6.96 4.88 -16.65
N THR A 447 -7.70 5.89 -16.20
CA THR A 447 -7.70 7.23 -16.79
C THR A 447 -6.31 7.86 -16.72
N SER A 448 -5.65 7.80 -15.56
CA SER A 448 -4.31 8.34 -15.36
C SER A 448 -3.27 7.70 -16.28
N LEU A 449 -3.36 6.38 -16.48
CA LEU A 449 -2.53 5.66 -17.43
C LEU A 449 -2.79 6.10 -18.89
N GLN A 450 -4.03 6.36 -19.29
CA GLN A 450 -4.37 6.74 -20.67
C GLN A 450 -3.91 8.15 -21.08
N ILE A 451 -3.67 9.06 -20.12
CA ILE A 451 -3.27 10.45 -20.42
C ILE A 451 -2.00 10.45 -21.29
N ASN A 452 -0.95 9.78 -20.80
CA ASN A 452 0.38 9.81 -21.43
C ASN A 452 0.80 8.49 -22.09
N ASN A 453 -0.07 7.48 -22.10
CA ASN A 453 0.26 6.15 -22.61
C ASN A 453 -0.79 5.63 -23.59
N THR A 454 -0.36 4.76 -24.49
CA THR A 454 -1.23 3.93 -25.33
C THR A 454 -1.39 2.57 -24.65
N LEU A 455 -2.63 2.19 -24.33
CA LEU A 455 -2.91 0.89 -23.70
C LEU A 455 -2.81 -0.25 -24.73
N HIS A 456 -2.29 -1.39 -24.30
CA HIS A 456 -2.22 -2.65 -25.07
C HIS A 456 -3.30 -3.66 -24.67
N ILE A 457 -3.99 -3.40 -23.57
CA ILE A 457 -5.16 -4.17 -23.10
C ILE A 457 -6.39 -3.27 -23.06
N SER A 458 -7.57 -3.88 -22.97
CA SER A 458 -8.81 -3.11 -22.84
C SER A 458 -8.89 -2.41 -21.48
N SER A 459 -9.61 -1.28 -21.41
CA SER A 459 -9.85 -0.60 -20.14
C SER A 459 -10.54 -1.49 -19.12
N GLU A 460 -11.49 -2.33 -19.56
CA GLU A 460 -12.23 -3.27 -18.71
C GLU A 460 -11.29 -4.33 -18.10
N GLU A 461 -10.35 -4.83 -18.89
CA GLU A 461 -9.35 -5.79 -18.41
C GLU A 461 -8.40 -5.17 -17.38
N LEU A 462 -7.93 -3.94 -17.62
CA LEU A 462 -7.09 -3.22 -16.67
C LEU A 462 -7.84 -2.89 -15.37
N GLU A 463 -9.09 -2.44 -15.48
CA GLU A 463 -9.96 -2.21 -14.33
C GLU A 463 -10.13 -3.49 -13.50
N TRP A 464 -10.31 -4.64 -14.16
CA TRP A 464 -10.39 -5.93 -13.48
C TRP A 464 -9.12 -6.31 -12.71
N TYR A 465 -7.92 -6.03 -13.26
CA TYR A 465 -6.67 -6.24 -12.52
C TYR A 465 -6.60 -5.36 -11.27
N VAL A 466 -6.92 -4.07 -11.39
CA VAL A 466 -6.90 -3.12 -10.26
C VAL A 466 -7.93 -3.51 -9.18
N LEU A 467 -9.15 -3.88 -9.57
CA LEU A 467 -10.18 -4.35 -8.64
C LEU A 467 -9.79 -5.64 -7.94
N THR A 468 -9.09 -6.54 -8.65
CA THR A 468 -8.54 -7.77 -8.07
C THR A 468 -7.54 -7.46 -6.96
N ASP A 469 -6.59 -6.56 -7.19
CA ASP A 469 -5.61 -6.19 -6.17
C ASP A 469 -6.32 -5.55 -4.97
N PHE A 470 -7.29 -4.67 -5.19
CA PHE A 470 -8.09 -4.09 -4.11
C PHE A 470 -8.88 -5.14 -3.31
N LEU A 471 -9.45 -6.17 -3.95
CA LEU A 471 -10.08 -7.30 -3.25
C LEU A 471 -9.11 -8.08 -2.37
N HIS A 472 -7.82 -8.09 -2.73
CA HIS A 472 -6.77 -8.68 -1.91
C HIS A 472 -6.22 -7.72 -0.85
N ASN A 473 -6.75 -6.49 -0.78
CA ASN A 473 -6.18 -5.38 -0.01
C ASN A 473 -4.73 -5.06 -0.44
N ASP A 474 -4.40 -5.32 -1.70
CA ASP A 474 -3.14 -5.01 -2.33
C ASP A 474 -3.20 -3.64 -3.03
N VAL A 475 -2.09 -2.91 -2.99
CA VAL A 475 -1.86 -1.75 -3.86
C VAL A 475 -1.28 -2.24 -5.19
N PRO A 476 -1.85 -1.83 -6.35
CA PRO A 476 -1.34 -2.19 -7.66
C PRO A 476 0.15 -1.94 -7.82
N PHE A 477 0.89 -2.96 -8.24
CA PHE A 477 2.33 -2.86 -8.48
C PHE A 477 2.61 -2.78 -9.99
N LEU A 478 3.06 -1.62 -10.46
CA LEU A 478 3.41 -1.40 -11.85
C LEU A 478 4.90 -1.08 -11.97
N ILE A 479 5.50 -1.54 -13.07
CA ILE A 479 6.89 -1.22 -13.42
C ILE A 479 6.97 -0.62 -14.82
N GLU A 480 7.97 0.24 -15.03
CA GLU A 480 8.33 0.77 -16.32
C GLU A 480 9.67 0.17 -16.77
N LYS A 481 9.73 -0.31 -18.02
CA LYS A 481 10.95 -0.82 -18.67
C LYS A 481 10.89 -0.53 -20.15
N ASN A 482 11.93 0.06 -20.72
CA ASN A 482 12.01 0.37 -22.16
C ASN A 482 10.77 1.12 -22.69
N ASN A 483 10.32 2.17 -21.98
CA ASN A 483 9.10 2.95 -22.27
C ASN A 483 7.79 2.14 -22.29
N SER A 484 7.81 0.92 -21.75
CA SER A 484 6.67 0.03 -21.63
C SER A 484 6.30 -0.09 -20.15
N ILE A 485 5.01 -0.07 -19.86
CA ILE A 485 4.46 -0.19 -18.51
C ILE A 485 3.86 -1.59 -18.38
N TYR A 486 4.27 -2.28 -17.33
CA TYR A 486 3.81 -3.62 -17.01
C TYR A 486 3.04 -3.61 -15.69
N TYR A 487 1.93 -4.34 -15.65
CA TYR A 487 1.22 -4.69 -14.43
C TYR A 487 1.84 -5.97 -13.87
N CYS A 488 2.36 -5.92 -12.65
CA CYS A 488 3.02 -7.06 -12.04
C CYS A 488 2.02 -7.82 -11.18
N MET A 489 1.72 -9.05 -11.58
CA MET A 489 1.06 -10.02 -10.74
C MET A 489 2.11 -10.90 -10.05
N ALA A 490 1.69 -11.70 -9.07
CA ALA A 490 2.60 -12.53 -8.26
C ALA A 490 3.55 -13.44 -9.08
N ASP A 491 3.17 -13.85 -10.29
CA ASP A 491 3.86 -14.81 -11.15
C ASP A 491 4.08 -14.33 -12.59
N GLN A 492 3.63 -13.13 -12.95
CA GLN A 492 3.71 -12.62 -14.32
C GLN A 492 3.78 -11.09 -14.40
N GLU A 493 4.49 -10.60 -15.41
CA GLU A 493 4.50 -9.19 -15.83
C GLU A 493 3.64 -9.06 -17.10
N ILE A 494 2.54 -8.33 -17.01
CA ILE A 494 1.59 -8.14 -18.13
C ILE A 494 1.86 -6.78 -18.77
N LEU A 495 2.21 -6.75 -20.05
CA LEU A 495 2.37 -5.49 -20.78
C LEU A 495 1.01 -4.80 -20.93
N ILE A 496 0.84 -3.65 -20.26
CA ILE A 496 -0.45 -2.94 -20.27
C ILE A 496 -0.43 -1.65 -21.08
N ALA A 497 0.72 -0.99 -21.23
CA ALA A 497 0.80 0.28 -21.94
C ALA A 497 2.22 0.59 -22.45
N THR A 498 2.32 1.52 -23.39
CA THR A 498 3.58 2.15 -23.80
C THR A 498 3.45 3.66 -23.78
N ARG A 499 4.50 4.37 -23.36
CA ARG A 499 4.54 5.84 -23.38
C ARG A 499 4.23 6.36 -24.78
N LYS A 500 3.34 7.34 -24.89
CA LYS A 500 3.15 8.06 -26.15
C LYS A 500 4.45 8.79 -26.47
N SER A 501 4.92 8.69 -27.71
CA SER A 501 6.05 9.48 -28.19
C SER A 501 5.79 10.94 -27.85
N SER A 502 6.71 11.60 -27.14
CA SER A 502 6.59 13.04 -26.94
C SER A 502 6.56 13.71 -28.32
N PRO A 503 5.56 14.57 -28.60
CA PRO A 503 5.49 15.29 -29.87
C PRO A 503 6.69 16.22 -30.08
#